data_AF-A0A3D2N802-F1
#
_entry.id   AF-A0A3D2N802-F1
#
_cell.length_a   1.000
_cell.length_b   1.000
_cell.length_c   1.000
_cell.angle_alpha   90.00
_cell.angle_beta   90.00
_cell.angle_gamma   90.00
#
_symmetry.space_group_name_H-M   'P 1'
#
loop_
_entity.id
_entity.type
_entity.pdbx_description
1 polymer ?
#
loop_
_entity_poly.entity_id
_entity_poly.type
_entity_poly.pdbx_seq_one_letter_code
_entity_poly.pdbx_strand_id
1 'polypeptide(L)'
;MQDSGNINIPGFESLEFKAGETKQTSKLHNPAENSCYFRMTLTIDGEAIWQSDDIAPGEQVGEMELTRALDAGEYAAKLKYECFTMQDKTPLNGAEIDLAINVK
;
A
#
# COMPACT_ATOMS: atom_id res chain seq x y z
N MET A 1 -7.44 -8.29 30.04
CA MET A 1 -7.38 -6.99 29.36
C MET A 1 -7.37 -7.31 27.87
N GLN A 2 -8.51 -7.13 27.20
CA GLN A 2 -8.62 -7.39 25.76
C GLN A 2 -7.96 -6.21 25.07
N ASP A 3 -6.72 -6.40 24.60
CA ASP A 3 -6.11 -5.44 23.70
C ASP A 3 -6.99 -5.41 22.45
N SER A 4 -7.68 -4.28 22.27
CA SER A 4 -8.65 -4.10 21.21
C SER A 4 -7.86 -3.93 19.92
N GLY A 5 -7.45 -5.05 19.32
CA GLY A 5 -6.50 -5.18 18.21
C GLY A 5 -6.56 -4.01 17.24
N ASN A 6 -5.78 -2.98 17.54
CA ASN A 6 -5.80 -1.74 16.79
C ASN A 6 -4.88 -1.97 15.60
N ILE A 7 -5.47 -2.15 14.42
CA ILE A 7 -4.68 -2.30 13.21
C ILE A 7 -4.04 -0.93 12.93
N ASN A 8 -2.73 -0.86 13.05
CA ASN A 8 -1.97 0.34 12.81
C ASN A 8 -1.73 0.48 11.30
N ILE A 9 -2.43 1.44 10.68
CA ILE A 9 -2.35 1.70 9.24
C ILE A 9 -1.51 2.97 9.02
N PRO A 10 -0.32 2.85 8.40
CA PRO A 10 0.52 4.00 8.13
C PRO A 10 -0.11 4.92 7.08
N GLY A 11 -0.24 6.20 7.42
CA GLY A 11 -0.65 7.25 6.50
C GLY A 11 0.54 7.74 5.67
N PHE A 12 0.33 7.90 4.36
CA PHE A 12 1.31 8.48 3.44
C PHE A 12 0.70 9.72 2.79
N GLU A 13 1.42 10.84 2.85
CA GLU A 13 1.02 12.07 2.15
C GLU A 13 1.41 12.01 0.67
N SER A 14 2.56 11.41 0.37
CA SER A 14 3.04 11.24 -0.99
C SER A 14 4.00 10.06 -1.16
N LEU A 15 4.10 9.57 -2.40
CA LEU A 15 5.07 8.58 -2.85
C LEU A 15 5.97 9.16 -3.95
N GLU A 16 7.22 8.70 -4.00
CA GLU A 16 8.23 9.15 -4.97
C GLU A 16 8.53 8.01 -5.92
N PHE A 17 8.18 8.17 -7.19
CA PHE A 17 8.43 7.20 -8.27
C PHE A 17 9.39 7.77 -9.30
N LYS A 18 10.03 6.87 -10.04
CA LYS A 18 10.93 7.15 -11.16
C LYS A 18 10.17 7.18 -12.47
N ALA A 19 10.37 8.24 -13.24
CA ALA A 19 9.75 8.40 -14.55
C ALA A 19 10.21 7.33 -15.54
N GLY A 20 9.28 6.79 -16.31
CA GLY A 20 9.57 5.80 -17.36
C GLY A 20 9.89 4.38 -16.87
N GLU A 21 9.85 4.12 -15.56
CA GLU A 21 10.03 2.79 -14.99
C GLU A 21 8.71 2.24 -14.44
N THR A 22 8.46 0.93 -14.62
CA THR A 22 7.37 0.23 -13.92
C THR A 22 7.80 -0.26 -12.55
N LYS A 23 9.08 -0.57 -12.37
CA LYS A 23 9.66 -1.00 -11.11
C LYS A 23 9.97 0.21 -10.24
N GLN A 24 9.20 0.35 -9.18
CA GLN A 24 9.31 1.43 -8.23
C GLN A 24 9.75 0.89 -6.87
N THR A 25 10.35 1.74 -6.04
CA THR A 25 10.71 1.38 -4.67
C THR A 25 9.65 1.92 -3.73
N SER A 26 9.08 1.04 -2.93
CA SER A 26 8.02 1.40 -1.99
C SER A 26 8.59 1.72 -0.61
N LYS A 27 7.94 2.63 0.12
CA LYS A 27 8.14 2.84 1.57
C LYS A 27 7.02 2.19 2.39
N LEU A 28 6.08 1.53 1.70
CA LEU A 28 4.93 0.91 2.31
C LEU A 28 5.36 -0.33 3.08
N HIS A 29 4.83 -0.49 4.29
CA HIS A 29 5.18 -1.60 5.17
C HIS A 29 4.01 -1.96 6.07
N ASN A 30 4.03 -3.19 6.59
CA ASN A 30 3.10 -3.64 7.60
C ASN A 30 3.81 -3.62 8.96
N PRO A 31 3.45 -2.72 9.90
CA PRO A 31 4.00 -2.69 11.24
C PRO A 31 3.98 -4.06 11.93
N ALA A 32 5.04 -4.41 12.65
CA ALA A 32 5.13 -5.68 13.39
C ALA A 32 4.10 -5.79 14.54
N GLU A 33 3.53 -4.66 14.97
CA GLU A 33 2.46 -4.59 15.97
C GLU A 33 1.14 -5.15 15.43
N ASN A 34 0.97 -5.19 14.10
CA ASN A 34 -0.23 -5.76 13.50
C ASN A 34 -0.24 -7.28 13.60
N SER A 35 -1.43 -7.85 13.73
CA SER A 35 -1.66 -9.31 13.73
C SER A 35 -2.48 -9.75 12.51
N CYS A 36 -2.32 -9.03 11.40
CA CYS A 36 -3.01 -9.28 10.13
C CYS A 36 -2.08 -9.06 8.93
N TYR A 37 -2.40 -9.68 7.81
CA TYR A 37 -1.74 -9.43 6.53
C TYR A 37 -2.27 -8.13 5.94
N PHE A 38 -1.37 -7.34 5.35
CA PHE A 38 -1.74 -6.15 4.58
C PHE A 38 -1.68 -6.45 3.11
N ARG A 39 -2.71 -6.03 2.39
CA ARG A 39 -2.69 -5.91 0.94
C ARG A 39 -3.00 -4.48 0.58
N MET A 40 -2.14 -3.88 -0.21
CA MET A 40 -2.24 -2.49 -0.60
C MET A 40 -2.55 -2.41 -2.08
N THR A 41 -3.54 -1.62 -2.44
CA THR A 41 -3.88 -1.33 -3.84
C THR A 41 -3.71 0.16 -4.09
N LEU A 42 -2.89 0.51 -5.07
CA LEU A 42 -2.68 1.88 -5.49
C LEU A 42 -3.48 2.16 -6.75
N THR A 43 -4.29 3.20 -6.67
CA THR A 43 -5.23 3.60 -7.72
C THR A 43 -4.95 5.03 -8.12
N ILE A 44 -4.80 5.32 -9.42
CA ILE A 44 -4.69 6.69 -9.96
C ILE A 44 -5.93 6.95 -10.80
N ASP A 45 -6.64 8.05 -10.56
CA ASP A 45 -7.86 8.43 -11.30
C ASP A 45 -8.93 7.32 -11.41
N GLY A 46 -9.01 6.44 -10.40
CA GLY A 46 -9.93 5.29 -10.38
C GLY A 46 -9.43 4.03 -11.08
N GLU A 47 -8.22 4.05 -11.65
CA GLU A 47 -7.55 2.89 -12.25
C GLU A 47 -6.52 2.29 -11.29
N ALA A 48 -6.66 1.00 -10.97
CA ALA A 48 -5.68 0.30 -10.14
C ALA A 48 -4.40 0.04 -10.95
N ILE A 49 -3.32 0.73 -10.61
CA ILE A 49 -2.03 0.66 -11.31
C ILE A 49 -1.03 -0.27 -10.61
N TRP A 50 -1.30 -0.65 -9.36
CA TRP A 50 -0.45 -1.56 -8.60
C TRP A 50 -1.23 -2.21 -7.46
N GLN A 51 -0.88 -3.45 -7.15
CA GLN A 51 -1.38 -4.17 -5.99
C GLN A 51 -0.22 -4.95 -5.36
N SER A 52 -0.10 -4.91 -4.05
CA SER A 52 0.85 -5.76 -3.32
C SER A 52 0.32 -7.18 -3.18
N ASP A 53 1.24 -8.11 -2.91
CA ASP A 53 0.91 -9.38 -2.28
C ASP A 53 0.54 -9.19 -0.79
N ASP A 54 0.30 -10.30 -0.10
CA ASP A 54 0.02 -10.33 1.33
C ASP A 54 1.30 -10.07 2.13
N ILE A 55 1.39 -8.90 2.76
CA ILE A 55 2.56 -8.46 3.53
C ILE A 55 2.36 -8.86 4.97
N ALA A 56 3.26 -9.71 5.49
CA ALA A 56 3.21 -10.12 6.89
C ALA A 56 3.61 -8.97 7.83
N PRO A 57 3.21 -8.99 9.10
CA PRO A 57 3.58 -7.97 10.07
C PRO A 57 5.09 -7.98 10.30
N GLY A 58 5.68 -6.80 10.22
CA GLY A 58 7.13 -6.59 10.24
C GLY A 58 7.76 -6.63 8.86
N GLU A 59 7.01 -6.94 7.79
CA GLU A 59 7.52 -6.89 6.41
C GLU A 59 7.23 -5.56 5.72
N GLN A 60 8.04 -5.27 4.71
CA GLN A 60 7.92 -4.09 3.87
C GLN A 60 7.81 -4.47 2.40
N VAL A 61 7.16 -3.61 1.63
CA VAL A 61 7.16 -3.71 0.17
C VAL A 61 8.53 -3.24 -0.31
N GLY A 62 9.31 -4.14 -0.90
CA GLY A 62 10.61 -3.78 -1.49
C GLY A 62 10.45 -3.12 -2.84
N GLU A 63 10.15 -3.94 -3.85
CA GLU A 63 9.89 -3.50 -5.22
C GLU A 63 8.38 -3.55 -5.47
N MET A 64 7.86 -2.50 -6.10
CA MET A 64 6.48 -2.42 -6.58
C MET A 64 6.50 -2.34 -8.10
N GLU A 65 5.83 -3.27 -8.76
CA GLU A 65 5.75 -3.31 -10.23
C GLU A 65 4.43 -2.73 -10.69
N LEU A 66 4.47 -1.51 -11.23
CA LEU A 66 3.30 -0.86 -11.80
C LEU A 66 2.86 -1.56 -13.08
N THR A 67 1.56 -1.57 -13.35
CA THR A 67 0.97 -2.08 -14.60
C THR A 67 1.42 -1.28 -15.83
N ARG A 68 1.79 -0.01 -15.63
CA ARG A 68 2.33 0.89 -16.65
C ARG A 68 3.37 1.84 -16.05
N ALA A 69 4.33 2.25 -16.87
CA ALA A 69 5.25 3.32 -16.49
C ALA A 69 4.49 4.66 -16.44
N LEU A 70 4.89 5.52 -15.51
CA LEU A 70 4.36 6.88 -15.40
C LEU A 70 5.38 7.87 -15.95
N ASP A 71 4.89 8.90 -16.63
CA ASP A 71 5.71 10.04 -17.05
C ASP A 71 6.03 10.93 -15.84
N ALA A 72 7.08 11.76 -15.96
CA ALA A 72 7.43 12.70 -14.90
C ALA A 72 6.28 13.71 -14.67
N GLY A 73 5.82 13.83 -13.43
CA GLY A 73 4.64 14.60 -13.08
C GLY A 73 4.12 14.32 -11.68
N GLU A 74 3.01 14.96 -11.32
CA GLU A 74 2.30 14.73 -10.06
C GLU A 74 0.93 14.11 -10.36
N TYR A 75 0.61 13.00 -9.69
CA TYR A 75 -0.64 12.28 -9.88
C TYR A 75 -1.38 12.14 -8.55
N ALA A 76 -2.68 12.44 -8.56
CA ALA A 76 -3.54 12.16 -7.42
C ALA A 76 -3.84 10.65 -7.36
N ALA A 77 -3.53 10.01 -6.24
CA ALA A 77 -3.68 8.59 -6.05
C ALA A 77 -4.41 8.26 -4.75
N LYS A 78 -4.98 7.06 -4.72
CA LYS A 78 -5.62 6.46 -3.56
C LYS A 78 -4.89 5.18 -3.21
N LEU A 79 -4.50 5.05 -1.95
CA LEU A 79 -3.93 3.83 -1.40
C LEU A 79 -4.96 3.17 -0.50
N LYS A 80 -5.46 2.03 -0.96
CA LYS A 80 -6.39 1.20 -0.22
C LYS A 80 -5.61 0.13 0.54
N TYR A 81 -5.77 0.10 1.84
CA TYR A 81 -5.29 -0.93 2.75
C TYR A 81 -6.39 -1.95 3.00
N GLU A 82 -6.15 -3.20 2.65
CA GLU A 82 -6.99 -4.33 2.98
C GLU A 82 -6.25 -5.20 3.98
N CYS A 83 -6.91 -5.50 5.10
CA CYS A 83 -6.35 -6.28 6.18
C CYS A 83 -6.94 -7.68 6.13
N PHE A 84 -6.14 -8.72 6.34
CA PHE A 84 -6.62 -10.11 6.34
C PHE A 84 -6.16 -10.85 7.59
N THR A 85 -7.03 -11.67 8.17
CA THR A 85 -6.69 -12.49 9.34
C THR A 85 -5.57 -13.47 9.03
N MET A 86 -4.68 -13.74 9.98
CA MET A 86 -3.60 -14.73 9.81
C MET A 86 -4.07 -16.17 9.61
N GLN A 87 -5.24 -16.52 10.14
CA GLN A 87 -5.72 -17.90 10.19
C GLN A 87 -6.33 -18.35 8.85
N ASP A 88 -7.33 -17.62 8.35
CA ASP A 88 -8.10 -17.99 7.15
C ASP A 88 -8.04 -16.93 6.03
N LYS A 89 -7.17 -15.91 6.17
CA LYS A 89 -7.14 -14.73 5.29
C LYS A 89 -8.54 -14.12 5.08
N THR A 90 -9.36 -14.11 6.12
CA THR A 90 -10.66 -13.42 6.10
C THR A 90 -10.42 -11.91 6.04
N PRO A 91 -11.08 -11.17 5.14
CA PRO A 91 -10.94 -9.72 5.07
C PRO A 91 -11.46 -9.07 6.36
N LEU A 92 -10.69 -8.13 6.87
CA LEU A 92 -10.97 -7.27 8.03
C LEU A 92 -11.25 -5.84 7.56
N ASN A 93 -11.54 -4.96 8.52
CA ASN A 93 -11.66 -3.53 8.24
C ASN A 93 -10.35 -2.99 7.68
N GLY A 94 -10.44 -2.39 6.50
CA GLY A 94 -9.35 -1.68 5.85
C GLY A 94 -9.43 -0.18 6.05
N ALA A 95 -8.53 0.53 5.40
CA ALA A 95 -8.59 1.99 5.25
C ALA A 95 -8.30 2.38 3.81
N GLU A 96 -8.77 3.55 3.40
CA GLU A 96 -8.39 4.18 2.14
C GLU A 96 -7.87 5.57 2.47
N ILE A 97 -6.71 5.91 1.92
CA ILE A 97 -6.11 7.23 2.06
C ILE A 97 -5.85 7.84 0.68
N ASP A 98 -6.02 9.14 0.58
CA ASP A 98 -5.63 9.93 -0.59
C ASP A 98 -4.18 10.40 -0.42
N LEU A 99 -3.38 10.29 -1.47
CA LEU A 99 -1.97 10.69 -1.51
C LEU A 99 -1.58 11.22 -2.89
N ALA A 100 -0.44 11.90 -2.98
CA ALA A 100 0.14 12.33 -4.24
C ALA A 100 1.32 11.44 -4.67
N ILE A 101 1.38 11.04 -5.94
CA ILE A 101 2.54 10.37 -6.52
C ILE A 101 3.36 11.40 -7.28
N ASN A 102 4.58 11.61 -6.81
CA ASN A 102 5.58 12.46 -7.44
C ASN A 102 6.49 11.58 -8.30
N VAL A 103 6.37 11.70 -9.62
CA VAL A 103 7.18 10.95 -10.59
C VAL A 103 8.29 11.86 -11.11
N LYS A 104 9.54 11.45 -10.94
CA LYS A 104 10.74 12.25 -11.28
C LYS A 104 11.79 11.45 -12.05
#